data_AF-A0AAW0FNG9-F1
#
_entry.id   AF-A0AAW0FNG9-F1
#
_cell.length_a   1.000
_cell.length_b   1.000
_cell.length_c   1.000
_cell.angle_alpha   90.00
_cell.angle_beta   90.00
_cell.angle_gamma   90.00
#
_symmetry.space_group_name_H-M   'P 1'
#
loop_
_entity.id
_entity.type
_entity.pdbx_description
1 polymer ?
#
loop_
_entity_poly.entity_id
_entity_poly.type
_entity_poly.pdbx_seq_one_letter_code
_entity_poly.pdbx_strand_id
1 'polypeptide(L)'
;MNTYISRDGGATWDYTLPEPCLFSFGDLGNIILAVPYYSNSASSADKFYYSLDQGKSWKDQKLETAIFPLTLTTTVDGTSNKFILSGLEDKKSDNFQDLSEILYHFDFSKAFDGRKCGDDDFEEVYARISPESNQPVCVYGHKEKFRRRKQDAKCFVGRLFDDVKVYDTPCDCNEADFECAPGFKLSKKDACVPDKRKIGQICDEQKKKEVSLPDKGSSRQ
;
A
#
# COMPACT_ATOMS: atom_id res chain seq x y z
N MET A 1 -14.22 -4.10 -14.59
CA MET A 1 -13.03 -4.03 -13.72
C MET A 1 -13.54 -3.86 -12.30
N ASN A 2 -12.91 -4.51 -11.33
CA ASN A 2 -13.36 -4.52 -9.93
C ASN A 2 -12.23 -3.99 -9.03
N THR A 3 -12.55 -3.56 -7.81
CA THR A 3 -11.56 -3.14 -6.81
C THR A 3 -11.32 -4.26 -5.80
N TYR A 4 -10.05 -4.41 -5.42
CA TYR A 4 -9.57 -5.33 -4.40
C TYR A 4 -8.73 -4.57 -3.38
N ILE A 5 -8.62 -5.09 -2.16
CA ILE A 5 -7.78 -4.50 -1.10
C ILE A 5 -6.88 -5.57 -0.50
N SER A 6 -5.72 -5.16 -0.01
CA SER A 6 -4.85 -5.98 0.83
C SER A 6 -4.54 -5.24 2.12
N ARG A 7 -4.55 -5.97 3.24
CA ARG A 7 -4.20 -5.48 4.58
C ARG A 7 -2.81 -5.95 5.04
N ASP A 8 -2.12 -6.74 4.23
CA ASP A 8 -0.86 -7.41 4.55
C ASP A 8 0.25 -7.14 3.51
N GLY A 9 0.16 -6.01 2.82
CA GLY A 9 1.17 -5.59 1.85
C GLY A 9 1.17 -6.40 0.55
N GLY A 10 0.03 -7.03 0.21
CA GLY A 10 -0.19 -7.75 -1.04
C GLY A 10 0.02 -9.25 -0.96
N ALA A 11 0.20 -9.82 0.23
CA ALA A 11 0.30 -11.27 0.41
C ALA A 11 -1.07 -11.95 0.23
N THR A 12 -2.14 -11.32 0.70
CA THR A 12 -3.53 -11.71 0.44
C THR A 12 -4.35 -10.52 -0.09
N TRP A 13 -5.39 -10.84 -0.86
CA TRP A 13 -6.25 -9.85 -1.51
C TRP A 13 -7.72 -10.23 -1.32
N ASP A 14 -8.51 -9.27 -0.85
CA ASP A 14 -9.95 -9.39 -0.72
C ASP A 14 -10.65 -8.62 -1.83
N TYR A 15 -11.68 -9.22 -2.42
CA TYR A 15 -12.61 -8.52 -3.31
C TYR A 15 -13.44 -7.52 -2.50
N THR A 16 -13.50 -6.25 -2.93
CA THR A 16 -14.18 -5.19 -2.17
C THR A 16 -15.36 -4.56 -2.89
N LEU A 17 -15.13 -4.02 -4.09
CA LEU A 17 -16.13 -3.26 -4.83
C LEU A 17 -16.30 -3.81 -6.26
N PRO A 18 -17.53 -3.85 -6.78
CA PRO A 18 -17.82 -4.38 -8.11
C PRO A 18 -17.40 -3.48 -9.28
N GLU A 19 -16.79 -2.34 -9.00
CA GLU A 19 -16.54 -1.26 -9.97
C GLU A 19 -15.16 -0.64 -9.70
N PRO A 20 -14.47 -0.08 -10.72
CA PRO A 20 -13.20 0.60 -10.49
C PRO A 20 -13.47 1.96 -9.84
N CYS A 21 -12.73 2.24 -8.77
CA CYS A 21 -12.92 3.42 -7.95
C CYS A 21 -11.65 4.27 -7.86
N LEU A 22 -11.81 5.60 -7.84
CA LEU A 22 -10.85 6.49 -7.20
C LEU A 22 -10.97 6.26 -5.70
N PHE A 23 -9.86 6.25 -4.98
CA PHE A 23 -9.87 6.06 -3.53
C PHE A 23 -8.90 7.00 -2.84
N SER A 24 -9.18 7.30 -1.58
CA SER A 24 -8.28 8.03 -0.70
C SER A 24 -8.36 7.47 0.72
N PHE A 25 -7.25 7.56 1.44
CA PHE A 25 -7.11 7.06 2.80
C PHE A 25 -7.04 8.24 3.77
N GLY A 26 -7.75 8.11 4.89
CA GLY A 26 -7.70 9.07 6.01
C GLY A 26 -7.52 8.34 7.34
N ASP A 27 -7.25 9.12 8.38
CA ASP A 27 -6.88 8.64 9.73
C ASP A 27 -5.85 7.49 9.66
N LEU A 28 -4.75 7.67 8.91
CA LEU A 28 -3.68 6.67 8.75
C LEU A 28 -4.18 5.33 8.19
N GLY A 29 -5.08 5.37 7.20
CA GLY A 29 -5.63 4.18 6.54
C GLY A 29 -6.84 3.56 7.24
N ASN A 30 -7.35 4.18 8.31
CA ASN A 30 -8.53 3.69 9.04
C ASN A 30 -9.86 4.14 8.45
N ILE A 31 -9.82 5.16 7.59
CA ILE A 31 -10.95 5.56 6.73
C ILE A 31 -10.52 5.34 5.29
N ILE A 32 -11.36 4.65 4.52
CA ILE A 32 -11.21 4.53 3.07
C ILE A 32 -12.45 5.11 2.44
N LEU A 33 -12.28 6.13 1.60
CA LEU A 33 -13.36 6.70 0.78
C LEU A 33 -13.08 6.32 -0.67
N ALA A 34 -14.10 5.83 -1.36
CA ALA A 34 -13.98 5.38 -2.74
C ALA A 34 -15.17 5.87 -3.59
N VAL A 35 -14.90 6.32 -4.80
CA VAL A 35 -15.92 6.84 -5.74
C VAL A 35 -15.72 6.15 -7.09
N PRO A 36 -16.73 5.50 -7.67
CA PRO A 36 -16.64 4.94 -9.02
C PRO A 36 -16.28 6.04 -10.03
N TYR A 37 -15.30 5.82 -10.89
CA TYR A 37 -14.95 6.81 -11.93
C TYR A 37 -15.23 6.34 -13.36
N TYR A 38 -15.57 5.06 -13.52
CA TYR A 38 -15.95 4.49 -14.79
C TYR A 38 -16.63 3.13 -14.58
N SER A 39 -17.93 3.00 -14.88
CA SER A 39 -18.58 1.69 -14.92
C SER A 39 -18.90 1.32 -16.37
N ASN A 40 -19.09 0.03 -16.65
CA ASN A 40 -19.50 -0.45 -17.98
C ASN A 40 -20.88 0.10 -18.43
N SER A 41 -21.64 0.73 -17.53
CA SER A 41 -23.03 1.19 -17.76
C SER A 41 -23.25 2.69 -17.56
N ALA A 42 -22.30 3.41 -16.97
CA ALA A 42 -22.40 4.85 -16.69
C ALA A 42 -21.00 5.46 -16.54
N SER A 43 -20.83 6.63 -17.15
CA SER A 43 -19.59 7.42 -17.11
C SER A 43 -19.51 8.37 -15.91
N SER A 44 -20.64 8.66 -15.24
CA SER A 44 -20.73 9.48 -14.04
C SER A 44 -20.97 8.64 -12.78
N ALA A 45 -20.52 9.14 -11.63
CA ALA A 45 -20.73 8.57 -10.31
C ALA A 45 -21.93 9.24 -9.64
N ASP A 46 -22.88 8.44 -9.18
CA ASP A 46 -24.06 8.88 -8.43
C ASP A 46 -24.03 8.44 -6.94
N LYS A 47 -22.97 7.73 -6.56
CA LYS A 47 -22.74 7.17 -5.23
C LYS A 47 -21.27 7.16 -4.88
N PHE A 48 -21.00 7.02 -3.60
CA PHE A 48 -19.67 6.78 -3.06
C PHE A 48 -19.74 5.63 -2.04
N TYR A 49 -18.60 5.00 -1.82
CA TYR A 49 -18.41 3.94 -0.84
C TYR A 49 -17.45 4.42 0.25
N TYR A 50 -17.65 3.97 1.47
CA TYR A 50 -16.66 4.14 2.52
C TYR A 50 -16.53 2.92 3.41
N SER A 51 -15.34 2.75 3.97
CA SER A 51 -15.02 1.75 4.99
C SER A 51 -14.36 2.42 6.19
N LEU A 52 -14.75 1.98 7.39
CA LEU A 52 -14.18 2.42 8.67
C LEU A 52 -13.45 1.29 9.42
N ASP A 53 -13.30 0.14 8.76
CA ASP A 53 -12.71 -1.09 9.26
C ASP A 53 -11.67 -1.64 8.28
N GLN A 54 -10.92 -0.72 7.66
CA GLN A 54 -9.78 -1.01 6.79
C GLN A 54 -10.16 -1.98 5.65
N GLY A 55 -11.33 -1.77 5.04
CA GLY A 55 -11.83 -2.50 3.88
C GLY A 55 -12.55 -3.82 4.16
N LYS A 56 -12.76 -4.20 5.44
CA LYS A 56 -13.50 -5.42 5.80
C LYS A 56 -14.98 -5.33 5.46
N SER A 57 -15.58 -4.18 5.70
CA SER A 57 -16.95 -3.87 5.31
C SER A 57 -17.04 -2.50 4.67
N TRP A 58 -18.01 -2.38 3.77
CA TRP A 58 -18.24 -1.18 2.98
C TRP A 58 -19.68 -0.74 3.12
N LYS A 59 -19.90 0.57 3.13
CA LYS A 59 -21.20 1.20 3.07
C LYS A 59 -21.24 2.10 1.84
N ASP A 60 -22.35 2.09 1.12
CA ASP A 60 -22.61 3.02 0.03
C ASP A 60 -23.57 4.14 0.46
N GLN A 61 -23.43 5.29 -0.17
CA GLN A 61 -24.33 6.44 -0.05
C GLN A 61 -24.42 7.16 -1.39
N LYS A 62 -25.57 7.79 -1.66
CA LYS A 62 -25.77 8.57 -2.87
C LYS A 62 -25.10 9.92 -2.76
N LEU A 63 -24.54 10.38 -3.87
CA LEU A 63 -24.19 11.79 -4.07
C LEU A 63 -25.47 12.58 -4.34
N GLU A 64 -25.51 13.83 -3.88
CA GLU A 64 -26.65 14.72 -4.15
C GLU A 64 -26.80 14.99 -5.65
N THR A 65 -25.67 15.09 -6.36
CA THR A 65 -25.58 15.30 -7.80
C THR A 65 -24.60 14.30 -8.38
N ALA A 66 -24.97 13.67 -9.50
CA ALA A 66 -24.04 12.80 -10.20
C ALA A 66 -22.91 13.62 -10.84
N ILE A 67 -21.68 13.13 -10.74
CA ILE A 67 -20.50 13.84 -11.25
C ILE A 67 -19.59 12.90 -12.04
N PHE A 68 -18.81 13.46 -12.96
CA PHE A 68 -17.59 12.84 -13.49
C PHE A 68 -16.45 13.13 -12.50
N PRO A 69 -15.99 12.15 -11.71
CA PRO A 69 -14.98 12.40 -10.68
C PRO A 69 -13.64 12.80 -11.32
N LEU A 70 -13.02 13.86 -10.81
CA LEU A 70 -11.72 14.33 -11.24
C LEU A 70 -10.63 13.98 -10.23
N THR A 71 -10.84 14.33 -8.95
CA THR A 71 -9.85 14.10 -7.90
C THR A 71 -10.55 13.80 -6.59
N LEU A 72 -10.07 12.78 -5.87
CA LEU A 72 -10.43 12.51 -4.48
C LEU A 72 -9.18 12.64 -3.63
N THR A 73 -9.18 13.56 -2.66
CA THR A 73 -7.99 13.86 -1.86
C THR A 73 -8.31 14.15 -0.39
N THR A 74 -7.27 14.14 0.43
CA THR A 74 -7.27 14.52 1.84
C THR A 74 -5.97 15.28 2.16
N THR A 75 -5.59 15.39 3.43
CA THR A 75 -4.28 15.93 3.81
C THR A 75 -3.16 15.02 3.29
N VAL A 76 -2.04 15.62 2.88
CA VAL A 76 -0.90 14.89 2.28
C VAL A 76 -0.34 13.80 3.20
N ASP A 77 -0.47 14.01 4.51
CA ASP A 77 -0.02 13.09 5.55
C ASP A 77 -1.02 11.96 5.87
N GLY A 78 -2.21 11.98 5.25
CA GLY A 78 -3.26 10.97 5.43
C GLY A 78 -3.87 10.89 6.83
N THR A 79 -3.63 11.88 7.71
CA THR A 79 -4.09 11.86 9.10
C THR A 79 -5.51 12.40 9.29
N SER A 80 -5.98 13.19 8.32
CA SER A 80 -7.30 13.79 8.37
C SER A 80 -8.42 12.76 8.25
N ASN A 81 -9.54 13.04 8.90
CA ASN A 81 -10.82 12.33 8.75
C ASN A 81 -11.78 13.05 7.80
N LYS A 82 -11.25 14.00 7.02
CA LYS A 82 -12.00 14.81 6.06
C LYS A 82 -11.43 14.65 4.66
N PHE A 83 -12.31 14.66 3.68
CA PHE A 83 -11.95 14.46 2.28
C PHE A 83 -12.63 15.50 1.40
N ILE A 84 -11.98 15.79 0.27
CA ILE A 84 -12.53 16.64 -0.78
C ILE A 84 -12.57 15.81 -2.07
N LEU A 85 -13.73 15.77 -2.70
CA LEU A 85 -13.94 15.21 -4.02
C LEU A 85 -14.31 16.35 -4.97
N SER A 86 -13.55 16.51 -6.05
CA SER A 86 -13.92 17.37 -7.16
C SER A 86 -14.42 16.55 -8.34
N GLY A 87 -15.38 17.10 -9.07
CA GLY A 87 -15.88 16.51 -10.30
C GLY A 87 -16.70 17.47 -11.12
N LEU A 88 -16.95 17.10 -12.36
CA LEU A 88 -17.82 17.86 -13.25
C LEU A 88 -19.24 17.32 -13.13
N GLU A 89 -20.21 18.19 -12.94
CA GLU A 89 -21.63 17.83 -12.88
C GLU A 89 -22.07 17.09 -14.15
N ASP A 90 -22.73 15.94 -14.00
CA ASP A 90 -23.40 15.28 -15.11
C ASP A 90 -24.75 15.94 -15.39
N LYS A 91 -24.72 17.06 -16.11
CA LYS A 91 -25.92 17.82 -16.50
C LYS A 91 -26.84 17.09 -17.47
N LYS A 92 -26.48 15.88 -17.95
CA LYS A 92 -27.21 15.12 -18.99
C LYS A 92 -27.59 15.98 -20.21
N SER A 93 -26.76 16.97 -20.52
CA SER A 93 -26.92 17.92 -21.62
C SER A 93 -25.90 17.59 -22.72
N ASP A 94 -26.31 17.65 -23.98
CA ASP A 94 -25.42 17.41 -25.13
C ASP A 94 -24.34 18.50 -25.29
N ASN A 95 -24.43 19.59 -24.54
CA ASN A 95 -23.47 20.69 -24.58
C ASN A 95 -22.41 20.57 -23.48
N PHE A 96 -21.31 19.89 -23.79
CA PHE A 96 -20.14 19.73 -22.91
C PHE A 96 -19.45 21.04 -22.48
N GLN A 97 -19.79 22.17 -23.10
CA GLN A 97 -19.26 23.50 -22.75
C GLN A 97 -19.87 24.09 -21.46
N ASP A 98 -20.92 23.47 -20.92
CA ASP A 98 -21.66 23.99 -19.76
C ASP A 98 -21.48 23.12 -18.50
N LEU A 99 -20.43 22.29 -18.42
CA LEU A 99 -20.17 21.49 -17.22
C LEU A 99 -19.71 22.38 -16.07
N SER A 100 -20.42 22.31 -14.94
CA SER A 100 -20.05 23.02 -13.71
C SER A 100 -19.22 22.12 -12.82
N GLU A 101 -18.16 22.66 -12.20
CA GLU A 101 -17.38 21.92 -11.20
C GLU A 101 -18.11 21.91 -9.85
N ILE A 102 -18.19 20.73 -9.23
CA ILE A 102 -18.79 20.50 -7.92
C ILE A 102 -17.70 19.99 -6.97
N LEU A 103 -17.71 20.51 -5.74
CA LEU A 103 -16.85 20.06 -4.65
C LEU A 103 -17.71 19.43 -3.55
N TYR A 104 -17.46 18.16 -3.24
CA TYR A 104 -18.02 17.49 -2.07
C TYR A 104 -16.98 17.48 -0.93
N HIS A 105 -17.44 17.86 0.26
CA HIS A 105 -16.66 17.74 1.49
C HIS A 105 -17.25 16.64 2.37
N PHE A 106 -16.46 15.61 2.64
CA PHE A 106 -16.84 14.50 3.52
C PHE A 106 -16.17 14.68 4.87
N ASP A 107 -16.95 14.60 5.96
CA ASP A 107 -16.46 14.76 7.32
C ASP A 107 -16.84 13.55 8.18
N PHE A 108 -15.84 12.71 8.48
CA PHE A 108 -16.00 11.52 9.32
C PHE A 108 -15.74 11.79 10.80
N SER A 109 -15.50 13.04 11.22
CA SER A 109 -15.13 13.36 12.61
C SER A 109 -16.13 12.92 13.67
N LYS A 110 -17.40 12.74 13.30
CA LYS A 110 -18.47 12.28 14.18
C LYS A 110 -18.68 10.76 14.19
N ALA A 111 -18.02 10.01 13.29
CA ALA A 111 -18.13 8.57 13.33
C ALA A 111 -17.51 8.02 14.64
N PHE A 112 -18.08 6.92 15.14
CA PHE A 112 -17.74 6.34 16.44
C PHE A 112 -17.84 7.34 17.61
N ASP A 113 -18.80 8.27 17.54
CA ASP A 113 -19.01 9.33 18.53
C ASP A 113 -17.76 10.20 18.79
N GLY A 114 -16.85 10.28 17.81
CA GLY A 114 -15.58 11.00 17.93
C GLY A 114 -14.56 10.36 18.87
N ARG A 115 -14.75 9.08 19.24
CA ARG A 115 -13.85 8.35 20.14
C ARG A 115 -12.43 8.26 19.56
N LYS A 116 -11.44 8.65 20.38
CA LYS A 116 -10.02 8.41 20.09
C LYS A 116 -9.58 7.03 20.54
N CYS A 117 -8.68 6.41 19.79
CA CYS A 117 -8.16 5.09 20.13
C CYS A 117 -7.27 5.14 21.37
N GLY A 118 -7.50 4.22 22.30
CA GLY A 118 -6.61 3.93 23.42
C GLY A 118 -5.64 2.80 23.06
N ASP A 119 -4.78 2.41 24.01
CA ASP A 119 -3.75 1.42 23.72
C ASP A 119 -4.31 0.03 23.37
N ASP A 120 -5.44 -0.34 23.98
CA ASP A 120 -6.13 -1.61 23.76
C ASP A 120 -6.79 -1.73 22.37
N ASP A 121 -6.93 -0.61 21.65
CA ASP A 121 -7.47 -0.59 20.29
C ASP A 121 -6.40 -0.93 19.22
N PHE A 122 -5.16 -1.20 19.63
CA PHE A 122 -4.05 -1.56 18.75
C PHE A 122 -3.58 -3.01 18.92
N GLU A 123 -3.00 -3.54 17.85
CA GLU A 123 -2.37 -4.85 17.78
C GLU A 123 -0.93 -4.70 17.26
N GLU A 124 -0.04 -5.58 17.73
CA GLU A 124 1.26 -5.79 17.09
C GLU A 124 1.12 -6.82 15.99
N VAL A 125 1.65 -6.53 14.81
CA VAL A 125 1.63 -7.43 13.66
C VAL A 125 3.02 -7.51 13.05
N TYR A 126 3.40 -8.71 12.61
CA TYR A 126 4.60 -8.88 11.80
C TYR A 126 4.32 -8.42 10.38
N ALA A 127 5.30 -7.76 9.76
CA ALA A 127 5.16 -7.26 8.39
C ALA A 127 4.99 -8.37 7.37
N ARG A 128 5.60 -9.54 7.64
CA ARG A 128 5.58 -10.70 6.74
C ARG A 128 5.44 -11.98 7.55
N ILE A 129 4.41 -12.75 7.23
CA ILE A 129 4.12 -14.05 7.83
C ILE A 129 4.07 -15.08 6.71
N SER A 130 4.74 -16.22 6.91
CA SER A 130 4.72 -17.33 5.96
C SER A 130 3.33 -17.97 5.94
N PRO A 131 2.67 -18.09 4.77
CA PRO A 131 1.37 -18.77 4.68
C PRO A 131 1.41 -20.24 5.12
N GLU A 132 2.55 -20.90 4.93
CA GLU A 132 2.73 -22.33 5.23
C GLU A 132 2.95 -22.62 6.71
N SER A 133 3.79 -21.80 7.37
CA SER A 133 4.19 -22.03 8.77
C SER A 133 3.47 -21.12 9.77
N ASN A 134 2.79 -20.09 9.29
CA ASN A 134 2.22 -19.01 10.10
C ASN A 134 3.25 -18.38 11.06
N GLN A 135 4.51 -18.33 10.65
CA GLN A 135 5.62 -17.74 11.41
C GLN A 135 6.16 -16.48 10.73
N PRO A 136 6.75 -15.54 11.49
CA PRO A 136 7.40 -14.35 10.92
C PRO A 136 8.55 -14.74 9.98
N VAL A 137 8.53 -14.17 8.78
CA VAL A 137 9.56 -14.41 7.76
C VAL A 137 10.72 -13.44 7.95
N CYS A 138 11.93 -13.96 7.81
CA CYS A 138 13.12 -13.12 7.76
C CYS A 138 13.28 -12.54 6.35
N VAL A 139 13.32 -11.22 6.23
CA VAL A 139 13.55 -10.53 4.96
C VAL A 139 14.65 -9.50 5.18
N TYR A 140 15.65 -9.50 4.30
CA TYR A 140 16.84 -8.67 4.44
C TYR A 140 17.51 -8.81 5.83
N GLY A 141 17.57 -10.03 6.36
CA GLY A 141 18.24 -10.34 7.62
C GLY A 141 17.52 -9.90 8.91
N HIS A 142 16.26 -9.46 8.82
CA HIS A 142 15.47 -9.09 10.00
C HIS A 142 13.99 -9.48 9.88
N LYS A 143 13.34 -9.60 11.04
CA LYS A 143 11.88 -9.71 11.18
C LYS A 143 11.35 -8.38 11.67
N GLU A 144 10.50 -7.75 10.88
CA GLU A 144 9.86 -6.47 11.20
C GLU A 144 8.50 -6.72 11.86
N LYS A 145 8.23 -6.02 12.97
CA LYS A 145 6.87 -5.88 13.51
C LYS A 145 6.50 -4.41 13.67
N PHE A 146 5.22 -4.11 13.52
CA PHE A 146 4.67 -2.77 13.71
C PHE A 146 3.35 -2.81 14.47
N ARG A 147 3.00 -1.68 15.06
CA ARG A 147 1.75 -1.49 15.79
C ARG A 147 0.72 -0.84 14.88
N ARG A 148 -0.45 -1.46 14.72
CA ARG A 148 -1.57 -0.92 13.93
C ARG A 148 -2.89 -0.98 14.68
N ARG A 149 -3.85 -0.15 14.29
CA ARG A 149 -5.21 -0.21 14.85
C ARG A 149 -5.85 -1.55 14.49
N LYS A 150 -6.46 -2.22 15.47
CA LYS A 150 -7.27 -3.41 15.26
C LYS A 150 -8.39 -3.10 14.27
N GLN A 151 -8.69 -4.07 13.41
CA GLN A 151 -9.64 -3.86 12.32
C GLN A 151 -11.07 -3.60 12.82
N ASP A 152 -11.44 -4.19 13.95
CA ASP A 152 -12.76 -4.08 14.59
C ASP A 152 -12.85 -2.97 15.64
N ALA A 153 -11.76 -2.25 15.93
CA ALA A 153 -11.77 -1.13 16.84
C ALA A 153 -12.66 0.00 16.31
N LYS A 154 -13.55 0.52 17.17
CA LYS A 154 -14.46 1.63 16.84
C LYS A 154 -13.92 2.92 17.46
N CYS A 155 -12.89 3.46 16.83
CA CYS A 155 -12.22 4.69 17.22
C CYS A 155 -11.35 5.21 16.06
N PHE A 156 -10.99 6.49 16.12
CA PHE A 156 -9.97 7.08 15.25
C PHE A 156 -8.66 7.30 16.00
N VAL A 157 -7.55 7.14 15.29
CA VAL A 157 -6.22 7.36 15.87
C VAL A 157 -6.05 8.84 16.21
N GLY A 158 -6.51 9.73 15.33
CA GLY A 158 -6.70 11.16 15.63
C GLY A 158 -5.43 11.87 16.12
N ARG A 159 -4.28 11.50 15.54
CA ARG A 159 -2.96 12.07 15.83
C ARG A 159 -2.29 12.56 14.54
N LEU A 160 -1.39 13.53 14.67
CA LEU A 160 -0.54 13.98 13.57
C LEU A 160 0.35 12.84 13.07
N PHE A 161 0.84 12.97 11.84
CA PHE A 161 1.69 11.96 11.24
C PHE A 161 2.94 11.78 12.10
N ASP A 162 3.23 10.52 12.40
CA ASP A 162 4.39 10.08 13.15
C ASP A 162 4.95 8.86 12.41
N ASP A 163 6.27 8.78 12.32
CA ASP A 163 6.92 7.70 11.60
C ASP A 163 6.52 6.36 12.22
N VAL A 164 6.24 5.38 11.36
CA VAL A 164 5.87 4.05 11.83
C VAL A 164 7.05 3.49 12.60
N LYS A 165 6.84 3.26 13.90
CA LYS A 165 7.82 2.57 14.74
C LYS A 165 7.87 1.10 14.33
N VAL A 166 8.94 0.75 13.63
CA VAL A 166 9.27 -0.62 13.28
C VAL A 166 10.16 -1.20 14.39
N TYR A 167 9.83 -2.39 14.86
CA TYR A 167 10.69 -3.15 15.76
C TYR A 167 11.32 -4.29 14.98
N ASP A 168 12.65 -4.27 14.92
CA ASP A 168 13.43 -5.23 14.14
C ASP A 168 14.07 -6.28 15.05
N THR A 169 13.90 -7.54 14.67
CA THR A 169 14.63 -8.66 15.27
C THR A 169 15.58 -9.25 14.23
N PRO A 170 16.90 -9.17 14.43
CA PRO A 170 17.88 -9.77 13.52
C PRO A 170 17.69 -11.28 13.39
N CYS A 171 18.01 -11.82 12.22
CA CYS A 171 18.05 -13.25 11.95
C CYS A 171 19.49 -13.74 11.76
N ASP A 172 19.69 -15.04 11.92
CA ASP A 172 20.90 -15.71 11.46
C ASP A 172 20.96 -15.72 9.93
N CYS A 173 22.14 -15.42 9.39
CA CYS A 173 22.36 -15.44 7.94
C CYS A 173 22.30 -16.87 7.38
N ASN A 174 21.65 -17.04 6.25
CA ASN A 174 21.62 -18.26 5.47
C ASN A 174 22.07 -17.99 4.02
N GLU A 175 22.12 -19.04 3.19
CA GLU A 175 22.58 -18.95 1.80
C GLU A 175 21.77 -17.98 0.94
N ALA A 176 20.48 -17.78 1.23
CA ALA A 176 19.62 -16.85 0.50
C ALA A 176 19.88 -15.37 0.85
N ASP A 177 20.65 -15.09 1.91
CA ASP A 177 21.02 -13.71 2.29
C ASP A 177 22.23 -13.17 1.51
N PHE A 178 22.82 -13.99 0.64
CA PHE A 178 23.96 -13.62 -0.18
C PHE A 178 23.58 -13.50 -1.66
N GLU A 179 24.15 -12.50 -2.31
CA GLU A 179 24.12 -12.39 -3.77
C GLU A 179 25.44 -12.86 -4.37
N CYS A 180 25.43 -13.27 -5.64
CA CYS A 180 26.68 -13.58 -6.32
C CYS A 180 27.51 -12.31 -6.52
N ALA A 181 28.78 -12.38 -6.14
CA ALA A 181 29.70 -11.26 -6.25
C ALA A 181 29.91 -10.82 -7.71
N PRO A 182 30.41 -9.60 -7.94
CA PRO A 182 30.85 -9.18 -9.26
C PRO A 182 31.81 -10.20 -9.89
N GLY A 183 31.56 -10.57 -11.15
CA GLY A 183 32.30 -11.63 -11.83
C GLY A 183 31.68 -13.03 -11.70
N PHE A 184 30.64 -13.20 -10.87
CA PHE A 184 29.91 -14.45 -10.72
C PHE A 184 28.44 -14.31 -11.13
N LYS A 185 27.79 -15.45 -11.36
CA LYS A 185 26.36 -15.55 -11.64
C LYS A 185 25.75 -16.77 -10.94
N LEU A 186 24.46 -16.68 -10.62
CA LEU A 186 23.74 -17.78 -10.01
C LEU A 186 23.56 -18.93 -11.01
N SER A 187 23.94 -20.13 -10.62
CA SER A 187 23.72 -21.36 -11.40
C SER A 187 22.36 -21.97 -11.10
N LYS A 188 21.93 -22.96 -11.91
CA LYS A 188 20.69 -23.73 -11.67
C LYS A 188 20.72 -24.58 -10.38
N LYS A 189 21.87 -24.68 -9.72
CA LYS A 189 22.05 -25.42 -8.46
C LYS A 189 22.25 -24.46 -7.27
N ASP A 190 21.77 -23.23 -7.41
CA ASP A 190 21.86 -22.16 -6.40
C ASP A 190 23.28 -21.87 -5.91
N ALA A 191 24.28 -22.14 -6.75
CA ALA A 191 25.69 -21.84 -6.49
C ALA A 191 26.18 -20.69 -7.38
N CYS A 192 26.99 -19.80 -6.83
CA CYS A 192 27.64 -18.73 -7.58
C CYS A 192 28.81 -19.29 -8.39
N VAL A 193 28.73 -19.18 -9.72
CA VAL A 193 29.73 -19.71 -10.64
C VAL A 193 30.37 -18.58 -11.45
N PRO A 194 31.65 -18.72 -11.86
CA PRO A 194 32.35 -17.70 -12.64
C PRO A 194 31.61 -17.30 -13.93
N ASP A 195 31.43 -16.01 -14.14
CA ASP A 195 31.01 -15.40 -15.39
C ASP A 195 32.22 -14.85 -16.13
N LYS A 196 32.72 -15.64 -17.10
CA LYS A 196 33.92 -15.30 -17.88
C LYS A 196 33.86 -13.92 -18.54
N ARG A 197 32.68 -13.45 -18.95
CA ARG A 197 32.56 -12.14 -19.60
C ARG A 197 32.77 -11.01 -18.60
N LYS A 198 32.11 -11.09 -17.44
CA LYS A 198 32.28 -10.10 -16.36
C LYS A 198 33.69 -10.13 -15.78
N ILE A 199 34.27 -11.32 -15.61
CA ILE A 199 35.66 -11.46 -15.15
C ILE A 199 36.64 -10.83 -16.15
N GLY A 200 36.42 -11.03 -17.45
CA GLY A 200 37.21 -10.36 -18.49
C GLY A 200 37.18 -8.84 -18.38
N GLN A 201 35.98 -8.27 -18.20
CA GLN A 201 35.81 -6.82 -17.97
C GLN A 201 36.55 -6.33 -16.73
N ILE A 202 36.44 -7.05 -15.61
CA ILE A 202 37.14 -6.70 -14.36
C ILE A 202 38.67 -6.74 -14.55
N CYS A 203 39.18 -7.75 -15.26
CA CYS A 203 40.61 -7.84 -15.59
C CYS A 203 41.08 -6.66 -16.46
N ASP A 204 40.30 -6.29 -17.48
CA ASP A 204 40.59 -5.16 -18.37
C ASP A 204 40.62 -3.83 -17.60
N GLU A 205 39.62 -3.60 -16.74
CA GLU A 205 39.53 -2.40 -15.88
C GLU A 205 40.71 -2.30 -14.91
N GLN A 206 41.11 -3.41 -14.29
CA GLN A 206 42.22 -3.45 -13.34
C GLN A 206 43.61 -3.56 -14.01
N LYS A 207 43.67 -3.72 -15.33
CA LYS A 207 44.90 -4.01 -16.10
C LYS A 207 45.70 -5.19 -15.53
N LYS A 208 45.00 -6.22 -15.04
CA LYS A 208 45.59 -7.44 -14.47
C LYS A 208 45.20 -8.65 -15.30
N LYS A 209 46.13 -9.61 -15.40
CA LYS A 209 45.87 -10.91 -16.05
C LYS A 209 45.10 -11.88 -15.15
N GLU A 210 45.20 -11.69 -13.83
CA GLU A 210 44.54 -12.51 -12.81
C GLU A 210 43.96 -11.61 -11.71
N VAL A 211 42.77 -11.97 -11.23
CA VAL A 211 42.07 -11.28 -10.15
C VAL A 211 41.55 -12.31 -9.15
N SER A 212 41.66 -12.01 -7.86
CA SER A 212 41.07 -12.79 -6.78
C SER A 212 39.78 -12.12 -6.35
N LEU A 213 38.65 -12.82 -6.52
CA LEU A 213 37.32 -12.30 -6.23
C LEU A 213 36.61 -13.27 -5.27
N PRO A 214 35.95 -12.80 -4.20
CA PRO A 214 35.00 -13.63 -3.46
C PRO A 214 33.86 -14.02 -4.40
N ASP A 215 33.30 -15.21 -4.23
CA ASP A 215 32.20 -15.73 -5.05
C ASP A 215 30.82 -15.19 -4.60
N LYS A 216 30.71 -14.78 -3.33
CA LYS A 216 29.52 -14.18 -2.72
C LYS A 216 29.78 -12.77 -2.20
N GLY A 217 28.78 -11.91 -2.33
CA GLY A 217 28.72 -10.60 -1.71
C GLY A 217 27.67 -10.59 -0.60
N SER A 218 27.99 -9.94 0.53
CA SER A 218 26.98 -9.57 1.52
C SER A 218 26.29 -8.28 1.06
N SER A 219 24.97 -8.25 1.12
CA SER A 219 24.15 -7.06 0.83
C SER A 219 24.15 -6.02 1.96
N ARG A 220 24.99 -6.20 3.01
CA ARG A 220 25.20 -5.17 4.04
C ARG A 220 26.13 -4.06 3.51
N GLN A 221 25.54 -2.94 3.10
CA GLN A 221 26.12 -1.61 3.27
C GLN A 221 25.67 -1.02 4.60
#